data_AF-A0A521PDS1-F1
#
_entry.id   AF-A0A521PDS1-F1
#
_cell.length_a   1.000
_cell.length_b   1.000
_cell.length_c   1.000
_cell.angle_alpha   90.00
_cell.angle_beta   90.00
_cell.angle_gamma   90.00
#
_symmetry.space_group_name_H-M   'P 1'
#
loop_
_entity.id
_entity.type
_entity.pdbx_description
1 polymer ?
#
loop_
_entity_poly.entity_id
_entity_poly.type
_entity_poly.pdbx_seq_one_letter_code
_entity_poly.pdbx_strand_id
1 'polypeptide(L)'
;MGALPVHISRRLLAAFAALCLHGAATAPVLAAPAAKPVAWKAVPSVDLAAFNKDLEPGKLTMDVVIYMPSNFDPDFNKLTLEQMLQGVRAAKEIYRPTGVQINLVAVKTGAIEPRFLAIQANEIPRVPDTEYINMYQGNTRHPSELTGMALQAFQSIIEPRKDSDRTIYLIGLQDVIMPFLDRSDARNWTVKMVRTGGLSFPSYSYWNTIPRAYRGAITIDNLSTASRARRTIAHEIGHKVMNVSHEYKETSPAHEVYADGGLMLYGSGEDIPSGAAGRWHLERLLMSPYLYRLKSNGTKQWNPDYKDGGHYYDPLYGDKVVRFKGTPNMDPNW
;
A
#
# COMPACT_ATOMS: atom_id res chain seq x y z
N MET A 1 45.14 2.88 -69.92
CA MET A 1 44.95 4.06 -70.79
C MET A 1 43.55 3.97 -71.37
N GLY A 2 42.63 4.93 -71.33
CA GLY A 2 42.56 6.25 -70.71
C GLY A 2 41.09 6.52 -70.35
N ALA A 3 40.86 7.37 -69.35
CA ALA A 3 40.23 8.69 -69.49
C ALA A 3 38.69 8.68 -69.63
N LEU A 4 38.04 9.22 -68.58
CA LEU A 4 36.66 9.70 -68.53
C LEU A 4 36.35 10.69 -69.66
N PRO A 5 35.06 10.96 -69.97
CA PRO A 5 34.56 12.26 -69.50
C PRO A 5 33.08 12.30 -69.07
N VAL A 6 32.86 13.28 -68.20
CA VAL A 6 31.60 13.88 -67.75
C VAL A 6 30.90 14.59 -68.92
N HIS A 7 29.56 14.53 -68.97
CA HIS A 7 28.76 15.57 -69.62
C HIS A 7 27.56 16.00 -68.77
N ILE A 8 27.54 17.30 -68.50
CA ILE A 8 26.48 18.10 -67.90
C ILE A 8 25.42 18.38 -69.00
N SER A 9 24.12 18.30 -68.69
CA SER A 9 23.23 19.47 -68.58
C SER A 9 21.72 19.16 -68.73
N ARG A 10 20.97 19.77 -67.79
CA ARG A 10 19.66 20.46 -67.95
C ARG A 10 18.46 19.67 -68.50
N ARG A 11 17.39 19.57 -67.70
CA ARG A 11 16.20 20.46 -67.78
C ARG A 11 15.02 20.00 -66.89
N LEU A 12 14.42 21.00 -66.24
CA LEU A 12 12.99 21.21 -65.93
C LEU A 12 12.29 20.49 -64.75
N LEU A 13 11.71 21.35 -63.89
CA LEU A 13 10.34 21.34 -63.27
C LEU A 13 9.92 20.09 -62.49
N ALA A 14 9.20 20.09 -61.37
CA ALA A 14 8.46 21.00 -60.49
C ALA A 14 8.32 20.17 -59.16
N ALA A 15 7.84 20.58 -58.00
CA ALA A 15 6.96 21.63 -57.56
C ALA A 15 7.17 21.81 -56.04
N PHE A 16 6.87 23.01 -55.55
CA PHE A 16 6.69 23.32 -54.14
C PHE A 16 5.68 22.37 -53.46
N ALA A 17 6.10 21.69 -52.40
CA ALA A 17 5.20 21.13 -51.39
C ALA A 17 5.53 21.78 -50.04
N ALA A 18 4.94 22.95 -49.81
CA ALA A 18 4.94 23.60 -48.51
C ALA A 18 3.59 23.35 -47.83
N LEU A 19 3.66 23.12 -46.52
CA LEU A 19 2.59 23.22 -45.52
C LEU A 19 1.42 22.24 -45.63
N CYS A 20 1.48 21.20 -44.79
CA CYS A 20 0.41 20.83 -43.86
C CYS A 20 0.97 19.90 -42.77
N LEU A 21 1.94 20.39 -41.99
CA LEU A 21 2.22 19.82 -40.67
C LEU A 21 1.04 20.21 -39.78
N HIS A 22 -0.03 19.41 -39.81
CA HIS A 22 -1.00 19.38 -38.73
C HIS A 22 -0.27 18.77 -37.52
N GLY A 23 0.47 19.61 -36.80
CA GLY A 23 0.80 19.34 -35.43
C GLY A 23 -0.53 19.17 -34.72
N ALA A 24 -0.90 17.93 -34.42
CA ALA A 24 -1.90 17.65 -33.42
C ALA A 24 -1.37 18.26 -32.12
N ALA A 25 -1.75 19.51 -31.85
CA ALA A 25 -1.59 20.09 -30.54
C ALA A 25 -2.35 19.16 -29.61
N THR A 26 -1.60 18.35 -28.85
CA THR A 26 -2.13 17.64 -27.70
C THR A 26 -2.81 18.70 -26.85
N ALA A 27 -4.14 18.71 -26.86
CA ALA A 27 -4.89 19.55 -25.96
C ALA A 27 -4.31 19.34 -24.55
N PRO A 28 -4.02 20.40 -23.79
CA PRO A 28 -3.58 20.23 -22.43
C PRO A 28 -4.66 19.40 -21.74
N VAL A 29 -4.28 18.23 -21.24
CA VAL A 29 -5.15 17.46 -20.33
C VAL A 29 -5.44 18.43 -19.20
N LEU A 30 -6.66 18.98 -19.17
CA LEU A 30 -7.12 19.83 -18.09
C LEU A 30 -6.92 19.03 -16.81
N ALA A 31 -5.97 19.46 -15.98
CA ALA A 31 -5.70 18.82 -14.72
C ALA A 31 -7.02 18.74 -13.94
N ALA A 32 -7.40 17.54 -13.51
CA ALA A 32 -8.60 17.36 -12.72
C ALA A 32 -8.53 18.32 -11.50
N PRO A 33 -9.63 19.02 -11.17
CA PRO A 33 -9.62 19.97 -10.06
C PRO A 33 -9.17 19.27 -8.77
N ALA A 34 -8.38 19.99 -7.98
CA ALA A 34 -7.89 19.50 -6.70
C ALA A 34 -9.08 19.04 -5.83
N ALA A 35 -8.96 17.84 -5.28
CA ALA A 35 -10.01 17.24 -4.47
C ALA A 35 -10.26 18.08 -3.22
N LYS A 36 -11.52 18.32 -2.89
CA LYS A 36 -11.85 19.10 -1.69
C LYS A 36 -11.71 18.22 -0.45
N PRO A 37 -11.21 18.74 0.69
CA PRO A 37 -11.24 18.00 1.95
C PRO A 37 -12.66 17.59 2.33
N VAL A 38 -12.82 16.37 2.81
CA VAL A 38 -14.11 15.85 3.28
C VAL A 38 -14.52 16.55 4.57
N ALA A 39 -15.79 16.94 4.68
CA ALA A 39 -16.37 17.49 5.90
C ALA A 39 -16.73 16.36 6.89
N TRP A 40 -15.72 15.87 7.60
CA TRP A 40 -15.89 14.77 8.55
C TRP A 40 -16.65 15.19 9.82
N LYS A 41 -17.47 14.26 10.33
CA LYS A 41 -18.12 14.34 11.64
C LYS A 41 -17.66 13.18 12.50
N ALA A 42 -17.42 13.44 13.79
CA ALA A 42 -17.23 12.37 14.76
C ALA A 42 -18.51 11.52 14.85
N VAL A 43 -18.36 10.21 15.06
CA VAL A 43 -19.50 9.30 15.26
C VAL A 43 -19.86 9.28 16.76
N PRO A 44 -20.98 9.90 17.19
CA PRO A 44 -21.26 10.10 18.62
C PRO A 44 -21.51 8.81 19.40
N SER A 45 -21.92 7.74 18.71
CA SER A 45 -22.17 6.43 19.33
C SER A 45 -20.88 5.66 19.68
N VAL A 46 -19.71 6.14 19.27
CA VAL A 46 -18.43 5.50 19.58
C VAL A 46 -17.77 6.17 20.78
N ASP A 47 -17.80 5.50 21.93
CA ASP A 47 -17.03 5.89 23.10
C ASP A 47 -15.56 5.45 22.97
N LEU A 48 -14.71 6.40 22.56
CA LEU A 48 -13.27 6.16 22.41
C LEU A 48 -12.57 5.89 23.75
N ALA A 49 -13.03 6.48 24.85
CA ALA A 49 -12.44 6.24 26.17
C ALA A 49 -12.71 4.81 26.61
N ALA A 50 -13.95 4.34 26.45
CA ALA A 50 -14.29 2.94 26.71
C ALA A 50 -13.60 1.98 25.75
N PHE A 51 -13.42 2.35 24.47
CA PHE A 51 -12.71 1.52 23.48
C PHE A 51 -11.23 1.34 23.84
N ASN A 52 -10.61 2.36 24.42
CA ASN A 52 -9.18 2.41 24.75
C ASN A 52 -8.87 2.20 26.25
N LYS A 53 -9.84 1.75 27.05
CA LYS A 53 -9.68 1.58 28.50
C LYS A 53 -8.59 0.58 28.92
N ASP A 54 -8.17 -0.29 28.01
CA ASP A 54 -7.15 -1.32 28.17
C ASP A 54 -5.74 -0.84 27.79
N LEU A 55 -5.55 0.43 27.42
CA LEU A 55 -4.22 0.99 27.18
C LEU A 55 -3.42 1.10 28.49
N GLU A 56 -2.15 0.75 28.42
CA GLU A 56 -1.25 0.73 29.59
C GLU A 56 -0.06 1.67 29.34
N PRO A 57 0.24 2.58 30.29
CA PRO A 57 1.40 3.45 30.17
C PRO A 57 2.70 2.67 29.93
N GLY A 58 3.58 3.24 29.10
CA GLY A 58 4.89 2.67 28.81
C GLY A 58 4.90 1.51 27.80
N LYS A 59 3.76 0.92 27.40
CA LYS A 59 3.71 -0.07 26.30
C LYS A 59 3.81 0.60 24.93
N LEU A 60 4.29 -0.15 23.95
CA LEU A 60 4.32 0.33 22.56
C LEU A 60 2.89 0.41 22.04
N THR A 61 2.55 1.53 21.44
CA THR A 61 1.20 1.85 21.01
C THR A 61 1.24 2.38 19.58
N MET A 62 0.33 1.92 18.72
CA MET A 62 0.04 2.55 17.44
C MET A 62 -1.26 3.35 17.52
N ASP A 63 -1.31 4.47 16.82
CA ASP A 63 -2.53 5.26 16.64
C ASP A 63 -3.26 4.83 15.37
N VAL A 64 -4.56 4.56 15.50
CA VAL A 64 -5.46 4.20 14.39
C VAL A 64 -6.60 5.21 14.31
N VAL A 65 -6.93 5.65 13.10
CA VAL A 65 -8.11 6.46 12.78
C VAL A 65 -8.97 5.72 11.78
N ILE A 66 -10.29 5.72 11.98
CA ILE A 66 -11.26 5.18 11.03
C ILE A 66 -11.97 6.33 10.31
N TYR A 67 -11.96 6.30 8.98
CA TYR A 67 -12.79 7.10 8.11
C TYR A 67 -13.81 6.20 7.40
N MET A 68 -15.10 6.40 7.70
CA MET A 68 -16.20 5.63 7.12
C MET A 68 -17.13 6.54 6.31
N PRO A 69 -17.10 6.48 4.96
CA PRO A 69 -18.03 7.23 4.13
C PRO A 69 -19.49 6.97 4.50
N SER A 70 -20.30 8.02 4.49
CA SER A 70 -21.74 7.93 4.76
C SER A 70 -22.59 7.77 3.49
N ASN A 71 -21.95 7.78 2.32
CA ASN A 71 -22.60 7.81 1.01
C ASN A 71 -22.16 6.64 0.12
N PHE A 72 -21.95 5.46 0.71
CA PHE A 72 -21.84 4.25 -0.10
C PHE A 72 -23.13 4.05 -0.92
N ASP A 73 -22.98 3.44 -2.08
CA ASP A 73 -24.08 3.02 -2.94
C ASP A 73 -25.03 2.10 -2.15
N PRO A 74 -26.35 2.21 -2.35
CA PRO A 74 -27.34 1.49 -1.54
C PRO A 74 -27.15 -0.04 -1.50
N ASP A 75 -26.63 -0.63 -2.57
CA ASP A 75 -26.41 -2.08 -2.68
C ASP A 75 -25.08 -2.55 -2.07
N PHE A 76 -24.22 -1.62 -1.62
CA PHE A 76 -22.96 -1.96 -0.99
C PHE A 76 -23.17 -2.39 0.47
N ASN A 77 -23.00 -3.69 0.72
CA ASN A 77 -23.24 -4.32 2.02
C ASN A 77 -22.02 -5.11 2.55
N LYS A 78 -20.84 -4.90 1.97
CA LYS A 78 -19.62 -5.65 2.31
C LYS A 78 -18.85 -5.10 3.51
N LEU A 79 -19.17 -3.89 3.93
CA LEU A 79 -18.49 -3.21 5.02
C LEU A 79 -19.46 -2.31 5.79
N THR A 80 -19.51 -2.48 7.11
CA THR A 80 -20.22 -1.60 8.04
C THR A 80 -19.26 -1.01 9.07
N LEU A 81 -19.67 0.08 9.72
CA LEU A 81 -18.84 0.68 10.78
C LEU A 81 -18.65 -0.29 11.94
N GLU A 82 -19.67 -1.05 12.28
CA GLU A 82 -19.60 -2.08 13.32
C GLU A 82 -18.56 -3.15 12.97
N GLN A 83 -18.54 -3.65 11.74
CA GLN A 83 -17.53 -4.61 11.28
C GLN A 83 -16.11 -4.03 11.38
N MET A 84 -15.93 -2.76 11.00
CA MET A 84 -14.63 -2.08 11.15
C MET A 84 -14.18 -2.03 12.62
N LEU A 85 -15.08 -1.63 13.53
CA LEU A 85 -14.80 -1.56 14.96
C LEU A 85 -14.50 -2.95 15.55
N GLN A 86 -15.26 -3.97 15.17
CA GLN A 86 -15.01 -5.36 15.57
C GLN A 86 -13.66 -5.86 15.06
N GLY A 87 -13.29 -5.55 13.82
CA GLY A 87 -11.97 -5.90 13.28
C GLY A 87 -10.82 -5.20 14.01
N VAL A 88 -10.98 -3.94 14.45
CA VAL A 88 -9.97 -3.26 15.30
C VAL A 88 -9.91 -3.91 16.69
N ARG A 89 -11.03 -4.34 17.28
CA ARG A 89 -11.02 -5.09 18.55
C ARG A 89 -10.27 -6.43 18.40
N ALA A 90 -10.53 -7.16 17.33
CA ALA A 90 -9.82 -8.39 17.02
C ALA A 90 -8.31 -8.13 16.81
N ALA A 91 -7.95 -7.05 16.11
CA ALA A 91 -6.55 -6.65 15.99
C ALA A 91 -5.92 -6.37 17.36
N LYS A 92 -6.61 -5.70 18.29
CA LYS A 92 -6.11 -5.51 19.67
C LYS A 92 -5.82 -6.84 20.35
N GLU A 93 -6.65 -7.86 20.13
CA GLU A 93 -6.43 -9.20 20.69
C GLU A 93 -5.22 -9.91 20.06
N ILE A 94 -5.10 -9.86 18.73
CA ILE A 94 -4.02 -10.49 17.97
C ILE A 94 -2.66 -9.87 18.29
N TYR A 95 -2.57 -8.55 18.41
CA TYR A 95 -1.32 -7.86 18.73
C TYR A 95 -0.95 -7.94 20.22
N ARG A 96 -1.91 -8.21 21.12
CA ARG A 96 -1.67 -8.20 22.59
C ARG A 96 -0.47 -9.07 23.04
N PRO A 97 -0.26 -10.31 22.56
CA PRO A 97 0.87 -11.14 22.98
C PRO A 97 2.24 -10.55 22.63
N THR A 98 2.30 -9.64 21.65
CA THR A 98 3.55 -8.95 21.26
C THR A 98 3.92 -7.80 22.19
N GLY A 99 3.01 -7.42 23.10
CA GLY A 99 3.17 -6.23 23.95
C GLY A 99 2.83 -4.90 23.25
N VAL A 100 2.35 -4.94 22.00
CA VAL A 100 1.88 -3.77 21.25
C VAL A 100 0.39 -3.54 21.48
N GLN A 101 0.00 -2.28 21.62
CA GLN A 101 -1.37 -1.81 21.83
C GLN A 101 -1.85 -0.99 20.63
N ILE A 102 -3.17 -0.98 20.42
CA ILE A 102 -3.82 -0.12 19.42
C ILE A 102 -4.67 0.91 20.15
N ASN A 103 -4.37 2.18 19.91
CA ASN A 103 -5.15 3.32 20.36
C ASN A 103 -6.05 3.79 19.21
N LEU A 104 -7.36 3.62 19.34
CA LEU A 104 -8.33 4.16 18.38
C LEU A 104 -8.54 5.65 18.66
N VAL A 105 -7.93 6.50 17.85
CA VAL A 105 -7.85 7.95 18.09
C VAL A 105 -9.10 8.69 17.66
N ALA A 106 -9.70 8.26 16.55
CA ALA A 106 -10.90 8.88 16.02
C ALA A 106 -11.67 7.91 15.13
N VAL A 107 -12.99 8.07 15.13
CA VAL A 107 -13.90 7.42 14.18
C VAL A 107 -14.76 8.51 13.58
N LYS A 108 -14.68 8.64 12.25
CA LYS A 108 -15.29 9.74 11.52
C LYS A 108 -16.14 9.22 10.37
N THR A 109 -17.23 9.93 10.12
CA THR A 109 -18.13 9.67 8.99
C THR A 109 -18.53 10.96 8.28
N GLY A 110 -18.80 10.85 6.98
CA GLY A 110 -19.05 11.98 6.09
C GLY A 110 -19.17 11.53 4.65
N ALA A 111 -19.77 12.36 3.80
CA ALA A 111 -19.89 12.07 2.39
C ALA A 111 -18.57 12.40 1.67
N ILE A 112 -18.05 11.45 0.89
CA ILE A 112 -16.87 11.66 0.03
C ILE A 112 -17.31 11.92 -1.41
N GLU A 113 -16.42 12.47 -2.25
CA GLU A 113 -16.71 12.57 -3.69
C GLU A 113 -16.98 11.16 -4.27
N PRO A 114 -18.09 10.93 -4.98
CA PRO A 114 -18.45 9.57 -5.46
C PRO A 114 -17.35 8.87 -6.27
N ARG A 115 -16.56 9.63 -7.03
CA ARG A 115 -15.41 9.09 -7.79
C ARG A 115 -14.31 8.47 -6.91
N PHE A 116 -14.31 8.70 -5.60
CA PHE A 116 -13.37 8.09 -4.65
C PHE A 116 -13.93 6.88 -3.94
N LEU A 117 -15.23 6.55 -4.10
CA LEU A 117 -15.81 5.34 -3.51
C LEU A 117 -15.16 4.07 -4.08
N ALA A 118 -14.66 4.12 -5.31
CA ALA A 118 -13.85 3.08 -5.92
C ALA A 118 -12.59 3.68 -6.53
N ILE A 119 -11.43 3.06 -6.32
CA ILE A 119 -10.15 3.55 -6.86
C ILE A 119 -9.31 2.42 -7.44
N GLN A 120 -8.45 2.76 -8.40
CA GLN A 120 -7.29 1.95 -8.74
C GLN A 120 -6.12 2.39 -7.83
N ALA A 121 -5.55 1.44 -7.10
CA ALA A 121 -4.56 1.71 -6.06
C ALA A 121 -3.24 2.28 -6.62
N ASN A 122 -2.65 1.59 -7.60
CA ASN A 122 -1.37 1.95 -8.21
C ASN A 122 -1.45 2.00 -9.73
N GLU A 123 -0.50 2.70 -10.33
CA GLU A 123 -0.21 2.60 -11.75
C GLU A 123 0.13 1.15 -12.14
N ILE A 124 -0.14 0.78 -13.39
CA ILE A 124 0.15 -0.57 -13.87
C ILE A 124 1.67 -0.81 -13.74
N PRO A 125 2.10 -1.86 -13.00
CA PRO A 125 3.52 -2.13 -12.83
C PRO A 125 4.20 -2.41 -14.17
N ARG A 126 5.45 -1.98 -14.30
CA ARG A 126 6.30 -2.37 -15.42
C ARG A 126 6.71 -3.83 -15.30
N VAL A 127 6.95 -4.47 -16.45
CA VAL A 127 7.57 -5.81 -16.49
C VAL A 127 8.92 -5.76 -15.78
N PRO A 128 9.21 -6.72 -14.87
CA PRO A 128 10.52 -6.79 -14.22
C PRO A 128 11.64 -6.96 -15.25
N ASP A 129 12.72 -6.18 -15.11
CA ASP A 129 13.89 -6.26 -16.01
C ASP A 129 14.66 -7.58 -15.86
N THR A 130 14.49 -8.27 -14.73
CA THR A 130 15.26 -9.46 -14.40
C THR A 130 14.57 -10.31 -13.34
N GLU A 131 14.71 -11.63 -13.48
CA GLU A 131 14.29 -12.64 -12.50
C GLU A 131 15.38 -13.00 -11.47
N TYR A 132 16.56 -12.37 -11.54
CA TYR A 132 17.71 -12.67 -10.67
C TYR A 132 17.63 -11.97 -9.30
N ILE A 133 16.76 -10.97 -9.15
CA ILE A 133 16.56 -10.26 -7.89
C ILE A 133 15.26 -10.69 -7.24
N ASN A 134 15.21 -10.63 -5.92
CA ASN A 134 13.96 -10.90 -5.22
C ASN A 134 12.96 -9.74 -5.34
N MET A 135 11.69 -10.05 -5.06
CA MET A 135 10.58 -9.09 -5.11
C MET A 135 10.87 -7.79 -4.36
N TYR A 136 11.42 -7.85 -3.14
CA TYR A 136 11.71 -6.64 -2.37
C TYR A 136 12.80 -5.76 -3.00
N GLN A 137 13.82 -6.36 -3.60
CA GLN A 137 14.83 -5.62 -4.36
C GLN A 137 14.22 -5.01 -5.63
N GLY A 138 13.35 -5.76 -6.31
CA GLY A 138 12.58 -5.27 -7.45
C GLY A 138 11.76 -4.04 -7.10
N ASN A 139 10.98 -4.10 -6.01
CA ASN A 139 10.18 -2.98 -5.51
C ASN A 139 11.02 -1.78 -5.06
N THR A 140 12.28 -1.98 -4.65
CA THR A 140 13.16 -0.85 -4.32
C THR A 140 13.66 -0.15 -5.59
N ARG A 141 13.98 -0.91 -6.64
CA ARG A 141 14.42 -0.35 -7.93
C ARG A 141 13.27 0.33 -8.66
N HIS A 142 12.09 -0.28 -8.62
CA HIS A 142 10.90 0.09 -9.35
C HIS A 142 9.69 0.03 -8.43
N PRO A 143 9.56 1.00 -7.51
CA PRO A 143 8.47 1.02 -6.54
C PRO A 143 7.12 1.18 -7.24
N SER A 144 6.08 0.69 -6.57
CA SER A 144 4.71 1.01 -6.94
C SER A 144 4.45 2.50 -6.76
N GLU A 145 3.67 3.10 -7.66
CA GLU A 145 3.24 4.50 -7.58
C GLU A 145 1.72 4.56 -7.47
N LEU A 146 1.19 5.43 -6.60
CA LEU A 146 -0.25 5.66 -6.54
C LEU A 146 -0.74 6.22 -7.87
N THR A 147 -1.96 5.85 -8.26
CA THR A 147 -2.62 6.60 -9.33
C THR A 147 -2.90 8.03 -8.89
N GLY A 148 -3.03 8.95 -9.84
CA GLY A 148 -3.45 10.32 -9.54
C GLY A 148 -4.78 10.39 -8.77
N MET A 149 -5.72 9.46 -9.08
CA MET A 149 -7.00 9.35 -8.38
C MET A 149 -6.84 8.87 -6.94
N ALA A 150 -6.02 7.84 -6.69
CA ALA A 150 -5.75 7.34 -5.33
C ALA A 150 -5.10 8.41 -4.45
N LEU A 151 -4.14 9.16 -4.99
CA LEU A 151 -3.52 10.27 -4.28
C LEU A 151 -4.54 11.38 -3.95
N GLN A 152 -5.39 11.77 -4.91
CA GLN A 152 -6.46 12.75 -4.69
C GLN A 152 -7.46 12.27 -3.63
N ALA A 153 -7.82 10.99 -3.64
CA ALA A 153 -8.69 10.40 -2.63
C ALA A 153 -8.07 10.53 -1.23
N PHE A 154 -6.80 10.17 -1.05
CA PHE A 154 -6.11 10.30 0.24
C PHE A 154 -5.97 11.75 0.70
N GLN A 155 -5.66 12.67 -0.20
CA GLN A 155 -5.61 14.12 0.09
C GLN A 155 -6.96 14.69 0.53
N SER A 156 -8.05 14.16 -0.02
CA SER A 156 -9.42 14.55 0.34
C SER A 156 -9.89 13.95 1.66
N ILE A 157 -9.61 12.66 1.87
CA ILE A 157 -10.12 11.84 2.98
C ILE A 157 -9.30 12.03 4.26
N ILE A 158 -7.97 12.00 4.19
CA ILE A 158 -7.12 12.02 5.37
C ILE A 158 -6.92 13.45 5.84
N GLU A 159 -7.43 13.78 7.03
CA GLU A 159 -7.23 15.11 7.59
C GLU A 159 -5.76 15.34 7.96
N PRO A 160 -5.24 16.57 7.77
CA PRO A 160 -3.91 16.93 8.26
C PRO A 160 -3.79 16.71 9.77
N ARG A 161 -2.73 16.00 10.20
CA ARG A 161 -2.40 15.79 11.61
C ARG A 161 -0.91 15.98 11.83
N LYS A 162 -0.54 16.40 13.05
CA LYS A 162 0.86 16.59 13.46
C LYS A 162 1.70 15.34 13.22
N ASP A 163 1.14 14.17 13.57
CA ASP A 163 1.81 12.86 13.47
C ASP A 163 1.22 12.04 12.32
N SER A 164 0.80 12.68 11.21
CA SER A 164 0.12 12.00 10.09
C SER A 164 0.95 10.85 9.51
N ASP A 165 2.25 11.06 9.39
CA ASP A 165 3.20 10.07 8.90
C ASP A 165 3.45 8.92 9.89
N ARG A 166 2.85 8.96 11.08
CA ARG A 166 2.98 7.96 12.15
C ARG A 166 1.63 7.40 12.61
N THR A 167 0.55 7.78 11.93
CA THR A 167 -0.81 7.34 12.21
C THR A 167 -1.27 6.36 11.13
N ILE A 168 -1.97 5.31 11.54
CA ILE A 168 -2.61 4.37 10.61
C ILE A 168 -4.03 4.86 10.32
N TYR A 169 -4.40 4.89 9.05
CA TYR A 169 -5.71 5.34 8.58
C TYR A 169 -6.46 4.18 7.95
N LEU A 170 -7.50 3.68 8.62
CA LEU A 170 -8.43 2.71 8.04
C LEU A 170 -9.52 3.47 7.29
N ILE A 171 -9.58 3.32 5.97
CA ILE A 171 -10.46 4.06 5.08
C ILE A 171 -11.45 3.08 4.44
N GLY A 172 -12.73 3.21 4.77
CA GLY A 172 -13.78 2.43 4.13
C GLY A 172 -13.98 2.89 2.69
N LEU A 173 -13.87 2.00 1.71
CA LEU A 173 -14.19 2.21 0.29
C LEU A 173 -15.09 1.07 -0.22
N GLN A 174 -15.66 1.21 -1.42
CA GLN A 174 -16.48 0.14 -2.03
C GLN A 174 -15.67 -0.85 -2.86
N ASP A 175 -14.62 -0.35 -3.51
CA ASP A 175 -13.77 -1.17 -4.34
C ASP A 175 -12.36 -0.58 -4.43
N VAL A 176 -11.36 -1.43 -4.25
CA VAL A 176 -9.98 -1.06 -4.48
C VAL A 176 -9.37 -2.10 -5.40
N ILE A 177 -9.00 -1.62 -6.58
CA ILE A 177 -8.44 -2.47 -7.64
C ILE A 177 -6.93 -2.25 -7.65
N MET A 178 -6.18 -3.34 -7.51
CA MET A 178 -4.74 -3.32 -7.54
C MET A 178 -4.23 -4.08 -8.77
N PRO A 179 -3.62 -3.38 -9.76
CA PRO A 179 -2.96 -4.05 -10.86
C PRO A 179 -1.64 -4.68 -10.39
N PHE A 180 -1.46 -5.95 -10.70
CA PHE A 180 -0.21 -6.67 -10.53
C PHE A 180 0.20 -7.36 -11.82
N LEU A 181 1.50 -7.56 -11.98
CA LEU A 181 2.01 -8.42 -13.02
C LEU A 181 2.17 -9.83 -12.48
N ASP A 182 1.67 -10.78 -13.23
CA ASP A 182 1.92 -12.19 -13.02
C ASP A 182 2.47 -12.81 -14.29
N ARG A 183 3.22 -13.90 -14.15
CA ARG A 183 3.72 -14.64 -15.32
C ARG A 183 2.57 -15.47 -15.88
N SER A 184 2.23 -15.26 -17.15
CA SER A 184 1.29 -16.14 -17.84
C SER A 184 1.95 -17.46 -18.25
N ASP A 185 3.25 -17.42 -18.53
CA ASP A 185 4.09 -18.59 -18.80
C ASP A 185 5.58 -18.29 -18.48
N ALA A 186 6.49 -19.16 -18.90
CA ALA A 186 7.93 -19.00 -18.67
C ALA A 186 8.54 -17.75 -19.34
N ARG A 187 7.84 -17.06 -20.25
CA ARG A 187 8.37 -15.93 -21.03
C ARG A 187 7.49 -14.68 -20.97
N ASN A 188 6.19 -14.85 -20.78
CA ASN A 188 5.21 -13.79 -20.91
C ASN A 188 4.67 -13.33 -19.55
N TRP A 189 4.39 -12.04 -19.47
CA TRP A 189 3.75 -11.39 -18.34
C TRP A 189 2.35 -10.95 -18.71
N THR A 190 1.44 -11.04 -17.74
CA THR A 190 0.06 -10.60 -17.86
C THR A 190 -0.28 -9.67 -16.70
N VAL A 191 -1.11 -8.67 -16.96
CA VAL A 191 -1.66 -7.80 -15.92
C VAL A 191 -2.89 -8.48 -15.33
N LYS A 192 -2.83 -8.76 -14.02
CA LYS A 192 -3.99 -9.17 -13.23
C LYS A 192 -4.53 -7.97 -12.46
N MET A 193 -5.82 -7.72 -12.60
CA MET A 193 -6.54 -6.71 -11.82
C MET A 193 -7.17 -7.41 -10.61
N VAL A 194 -6.62 -7.19 -9.42
CA VAL A 194 -7.08 -7.83 -8.18
C VAL A 194 -7.98 -6.88 -7.42
N ARG A 195 -9.17 -7.36 -7.03
CA ARG A 195 -10.04 -6.67 -6.06
C ARG A 195 -9.66 -7.16 -4.67
N THR A 196 -9.22 -6.26 -3.81
CA THR A 196 -8.80 -6.63 -2.44
C THR A 196 -10.01 -6.67 -1.50
N GLY A 197 -9.85 -7.15 -0.27
CA GLY A 197 -10.82 -6.88 0.82
C GLY A 197 -10.31 -5.82 1.81
N GLY A 198 -9.00 -5.58 1.76
CA GLY A 198 -8.28 -4.47 2.33
C GLY A 198 -6.94 -4.34 1.62
N LEU A 199 -6.37 -3.14 1.62
CA LEU A 199 -5.06 -2.88 1.02
C LEU A 199 -4.27 -1.87 1.85
N SER A 200 -3.11 -2.31 2.32
CA SER A 200 -2.27 -1.53 3.23
C SER A 200 -1.32 -0.49 2.58
N PHE A 201 -1.15 -0.46 1.26
CA PHE A 201 -0.19 0.43 0.59
C PHE A 201 1.23 0.44 1.22
N PRO A 202 1.88 -0.71 1.44
CA PRO A 202 3.02 -0.82 2.35
C PRO A 202 4.33 -0.25 1.78
N SER A 203 5.20 0.29 2.64
CA SER A 203 6.45 0.93 2.22
C SER A 203 7.43 -0.04 1.56
N TYR A 204 7.38 -1.35 1.84
CA TYR A 204 8.21 -2.31 1.11
C TYR A 204 7.88 -2.41 -0.39
N SER A 205 6.68 -1.97 -0.81
CA SER A 205 6.23 -1.97 -2.21
C SER A 205 6.28 -0.58 -2.82
N TYR A 206 5.84 0.43 -2.07
CA TYR A 206 5.75 1.82 -2.54
C TYR A 206 6.99 2.64 -2.23
N TRP A 207 7.92 2.13 -1.40
CA TRP A 207 9.10 2.85 -0.95
C TRP A 207 8.76 4.27 -0.47
N ASN A 208 9.30 5.29 -1.11
CA ASN A 208 9.08 6.71 -0.81
C ASN A 208 8.13 7.42 -1.80
N THR A 209 7.39 6.68 -2.65
CA THR A 209 6.51 7.27 -3.67
C THR A 209 5.21 7.84 -3.08
N ILE A 210 4.76 7.32 -1.93
CA ILE A 210 3.60 7.86 -1.21
C ILE A 210 4.05 9.06 -0.37
N PRO A 211 3.40 10.24 -0.50
CA PRO A 211 3.71 11.38 0.35
C PRO A 211 3.60 11.01 1.84
N ARG A 212 4.54 11.50 2.65
CA ARG A 212 4.67 11.12 4.07
C ARG A 212 3.37 11.20 4.86
N ALA A 213 2.55 12.21 4.63
CA ALA A 213 1.29 12.39 5.35
C ALA A 213 0.28 11.25 5.12
N TYR A 214 0.41 10.49 4.03
CA TYR A 214 -0.55 9.46 3.61
C TYR A 214 0.02 8.05 3.67
N ARG A 215 1.29 7.88 4.03
CA ARG A 215 1.95 6.56 4.07
C ARG A 215 1.31 5.58 5.06
N GLY A 216 0.47 6.05 5.99
CA GLY A 216 -0.30 5.21 6.92
C GLY A 216 -1.64 4.72 6.38
N ALA A 217 -2.00 5.04 5.14
CA ALA A 217 -3.28 4.66 4.53
C ALA A 217 -3.41 3.14 4.41
N ILE A 218 -4.57 2.63 4.82
CA ILE A 218 -5.06 1.27 4.62
C ILE A 218 -6.51 1.39 4.19
N THR A 219 -6.85 0.92 3.00
CA THR A 219 -8.24 0.85 2.57
C THR A 219 -8.86 -0.46 3.00
N ILE A 220 -10.14 -0.44 3.34
CA ILE A 220 -10.93 -1.63 3.67
C ILE A 220 -12.22 -1.55 2.86
N ASP A 221 -12.57 -2.62 2.18
CA ASP A 221 -13.75 -2.66 1.30
C ASP A 221 -14.60 -3.92 1.52
N ASN A 222 -14.06 -4.94 2.19
CA ASN A 222 -14.81 -6.16 2.47
C ASN A 222 -14.44 -6.80 3.83
N LEU A 223 -15.40 -6.76 4.74
CA LEU A 223 -15.39 -7.49 6.01
C LEU A 223 -16.61 -8.43 6.15
N SER A 224 -17.35 -8.70 5.08
CA SER A 224 -18.55 -9.55 5.14
C SER A 224 -18.25 -11.04 5.21
N THR A 225 -17.04 -11.47 4.87
CA THR A 225 -16.64 -12.87 4.96
C THR A 225 -16.24 -13.21 6.40
N ALA A 226 -17.16 -13.83 7.15
CA ALA A 226 -17.01 -14.11 8.58
C ALA A 226 -15.70 -14.83 8.95
N SER A 227 -15.25 -15.80 8.12
CA SER A 227 -14.01 -16.56 8.38
C SER A 227 -12.73 -15.71 8.28
N ARG A 228 -12.79 -14.54 7.64
CA ARG A 228 -11.64 -13.65 7.43
C ARG A 228 -11.75 -12.34 8.21
N ALA A 229 -12.98 -11.87 8.48
CA ALA A 229 -13.28 -10.57 9.07
C ALA A 229 -12.45 -10.25 10.33
N ARG A 230 -12.24 -11.26 11.19
CA ARG A 230 -11.45 -11.13 12.42
C ARG A 230 -10.00 -10.70 12.14
N ARG A 231 -9.39 -11.22 11.08
CA ARG A 231 -7.95 -11.06 10.79
C ARG A 231 -7.66 -9.97 9.77
N THR A 232 -8.59 -9.65 8.87
CA THR A 232 -8.34 -8.72 7.76
C THR A 232 -7.68 -7.42 8.21
N ILE A 233 -8.24 -6.72 9.22
CA ILE A 233 -7.64 -5.47 9.71
C ILE A 233 -6.26 -5.70 10.33
N ALA A 234 -6.10 -6.77 11.11
CA ALA A 234 -4.82 -7.08 11.75
C ALA A 234 -3.73 -7.41 10.72
N HIS A 235 -4.09 -8.12 9.66
CA HIS A 235 -3.26 -8.49 8.53
C HIS A 235 -2.80 -7.26 7.73
N GLU A 236 -3.72 -6.37 7.37
CA GLU A 236 -3.38 -5.13 6.68
C GLU A 236 -2.51 -4.20 7.54
N ILE A 237 -2.81 -4.10 8.83
CA ILE A 237 -1.92 -3.41 9.78
C ILE A 237 -0.55 -4.08 9.76
N GLY A 238 -0.48 -5.41 9.71
CA GLY A 238 0.76 -6.17 9.69
C GLY A 238 1.66 -5.81 8.51
N HIS A 239 1.11 -5.76 7.30
CA HIS A 239 1.83 -5.29 6.11
C HIS A 239 2.40 -3.89 6.29
N LYS A 240 1.69 -3.01 7.01
CA LYS A 240 2.11 -1.65 7.30
C LYS A 240 3.21 -1.57 8.35
N VAL A 241 2.98 -2.18 9.51
CA VAL A 241 3.80 -1.97 10.71
C VAL A 241 5.00 -2.91 10.78
N MET A 242 4.87 -4.15 10.33
CA MET A 242 6.01 -5.07 10.18
C MET A 242 6.75 -4.82 8.85
N ASN A 243 6.09 -4.18 7.89
CA ASN A 243 6.64 -3.84 6.58
C ASN A 243 7.18 -5.07 5.84
N VAL A 244 6.30 -6.09 5.72
CA VAL A 244 6.56 -7.37 5.07
C VAL A 244 5.37 -7.75 4.19
N SER A 245 5.62 -8.52 3.14
CA SER A 245 4.59 -9.13 2.29
C SER A 245 4.06 -10.44 2.90
N HIS A 246 3.41 -11.29 2.11
CA HIS A 246 2.92 -12.59 2.57
C HIS A 246 4.07 -13.57 2.73
N GLU A 247 4.71 -13.54 3.88
CA GLU A 247 5.79 -14.44 4.26
C GLU A 247 5.58 -14.99 5.66
N TYR A 248 6.12 -16.18 5.94
CA TYR A 248 6.04 -16.81 7.25
C TYR A 248 7.00 -18.00 7.34
N LYS A 249 7.90 -18.02 8.33
CA LYS A 249 8.89 -19.08 8.52
C LYS A 249 9.65 -19.41 7.21
N GLU A 250 9.50 -20.62 6.68
CA GLU A 250 10.15 -21.08 5.45
C GLU A 250 9.47 -20.57 4.16
N THR A 251 8.29 -19.96 4.28
CA THR A 251 7.56 -19.41 3.15
C THR A 251 8.14 -18.05 2.76
N SER A 252 8.72 -17.99 1.56
CA SER A 252 9.19 -16.76 0.93
C SER A 252 8.04 -15.83 0.55
N PRO A 253 8.28 -14.51 0.51
CA PRO A 253 7.25 -13.52 0.22
C PRO A 253 6.74 -13.62 -1.22
N ALA A 254 5.43 -13.52 -1.39
CA ALA A 254 4.78 -13.38 -2.70
C ALA A 254 3.49 -12.55 -2.61
N HIS A 255 2.92 -12.21 -3.76
CA HIS A 255 1.70 -11.40 -3.85
C HIS A 255 0.47 -12.07 -3.23
N GLU A 256 0.32 -13.39 -3.38
CA GLU A 256 -0.77 -14.15 -2.75
C GLU A 256 -0.22 -15.48 -2.25
N VAL A 257 -0.35 -15.76 -0.95
CA VAL A 257 0.13 -17.02 -0.35
C VAL A 257 -0.92 -17.59 0.59
N TYR A 258 -1.56 -18.67 0.14
CA TYR A 258 -2.54 -19.43 0.90
C TYR A 258 -1.85 -20.60 1.62
N ALA A 259 -1.48 -20.37 2.88
CA ALA A 259 -0.88 -21.37 3.74
C ALA A 259 -1.29 -21.15 5.19
N ASP A 260 -1.25 -22.21 5.98
CA ASP A 260 -1.61 -22.18 7.40
C ASP A 260 -0.48 -21.61 8.26
N GLY A 261 -0.88 -20.96 9.36
CA GLY A 261 0.03 -20.27 10.28
C GLY A 261 0.36 -18.85 9.85
N GLY A 262 0.82 -18.05 10.80
CA GLY A 262 1.25 -16.67 10.60
C GLY A 262 0.11 -15.67 10.36
N LEU A 263 0.21 -14.50 10.99
CA LEU A 263 -0.68 -13.38 10.68
C LEU A 263 -0.60 -12.95 9.21
N MET A 264 0.57 -13.08 8.58
CA MET A 264 0.85 -12.55 7.25
C MET A 264 0.52 -13.49 6.09
N LEU A 265 -0.06 -14.66 6.34
CA LEU A 265 -0.55 -15.56 5.29
C LEU A 265 -2.09 -15.51 5.19
N TYR A 266 -2.64 -15.93 4.04
CA TYR A 266 -4.08 -16.00 3.81
C TYR A 266 -4.79 -17.18 4.51
N GLY A 267 -4.08 -18.01 5.25
CA GLY A 267 -4.66 -19.03 6.15
C GLY A 267 -5.26 -18.42 7.42
N SER A 268 -5.47 -19.21 8.48
CA SER A 268 -6.15 -18.77 9.71
C SER A 268 -5.21 -18.31 10.85
N GLY A 269 -3.90 -18.34 10.66
CA GLY A 269 -2.91 -18.08 11.72
C GLY A 269 -2.90 -16.65 12.23
N GLU A 270 -2.75 -16.44 13.53
CA GLU A 270 -2.71 -15.10 14.15
C GLU A 270 -1.34 -14.77 14.77
N ASP A 271 -0.35 -15.66 14.62
CA ASP A 271 0.93 -15.51 15.28
C ASP A 271 1.87 -14.52 14.58
N ILE A 272 2.59 -13.76 15.40
CA ILE A 272 3.63 -12.83 15.03
C ILE A 272 4.93 -13.35 15.66
N PRO A 273 5.67 -14.23 14.97
CA PRO A 273 6.80 -14.92 15.56
C PRO A 273 8.05 -14.02 15.68
N SER A 274 8.92 -14.37 16.63
CA SER A 274 10.21 -13.70 16.84
C SER A 274 11.37 -14.47 16.21
N GLY A 275 12.52 -13.81 16.08
CA GLY A 275 13.76 -14.44 15.67
C GLY A 275 13.84 -14.78 14.18
N ALA A 276 15.01 -15.26 13.75
CA ALA A 276 15.25 -15.65 12.36
C ALA A 276 14.25 -16.71 11.85
N ALA A 277 13.90 -17.69 12.68
CA ALA A 277 12.91 -18.72 12.35
C ALA A 277 11.50 -18.12 12.13
N GLY A 278 11.19 -17.00 12.78
CA GLY A 278 9.98 -16.21 12.56
C GLY A 278 10.13 -15.12 11.49
N ARG A 279 11.23 -15.13 10.72
CA ARG A 279 11.60 -14.07 9.76
C ARG A 279 11.61 -12.66 10.38
N TRP A 280 11.87 -12.57 11.68
CA TRP A 280 11.96 -11.33 12.45
C TRP A 280 10.67 -10.49 12.52
N HIS A 281 9.50 -11.10 12.37
CA HIS A 281 8.23 -10.36 12.36
C HIS A 281 8.02 -9.53 13.63
N LEU A 282 8.23 -10.12 14.82
CA LEU A 282 8.10 -9.41 16.09
C LEU A 282 9.11 -8.26 16.20
N GLU A 283 10.37 -8.49 15.87
CA GLU A 283 11.41 -7.46 15.97
C GLU A 283 11.10 -6.27 15.05
N ARG A 284 10.68 -6.55 13.81
CA ARG A 284 10.26 -5.50 12.85
C ARG A 284 9.04 -4.73 13.36
N LEU A 285 8.03 -5.43 13.90
CA LEU A 285 6.89 -4.79 14.56
C LEU A 285 7.37 -3.83 15.65
N LEU A 286 8.20 -4.29 16.59
CA LEU A 286 8.64 -3.50 17.74
C LEU A 286 9.51 -2.29 17.35
N MET A 287 10.16 -2.34 16.18
CA MET A 287 10.96 -1.24 15.61
C MET A 287 10.14 -0.29 14.75
N SER A 288 8.87 -0.60 14.49
CA SER A 288 8.04 0.10 13.52
C SER A 288 7.93 1.59 13.81
N PRO A 289 8.10 2.47 12.79
CA PRO A 289 7.90 3.91 12.92
C PRO A 289 6.54 4.31 13.46
N TYR A 290 5.51 3.47 13.29
CA TYR A 290 4.13 3.74 13.74
C TYR A 290 3.91 3.49 15.24
N LEU A 291 4.93 3.03 15.97
CA LEU A 291 4.84 2.79 17.40
C LEU A 291 5.48 3.91 18.21
N TYR A 292 4.84 4.21 19.34
CA TYR A 292 5.37 5.09 20.37
C TYR A 292 5.17 4.50 21.76
N ARG A 293 5.92 5.01 22.74
CA ARG A 293 5.61 4.85 24.16
C ARG A 293 5.06 6.17 24.70
N LEU A 294 3.96 6.10 25.44
CA LEU A 294 3.43 7.28 26.13
C LEU A 294 4.26 7.54 27.39
N LYS A 295 4.83 8.74 27.50
CA LYS A 295 5.55 9.19 28.70
C LYS A 295 4.56 9.62 29.79
N SER A 296 5.04 9.69 31.03
CA SER A 296 4.25 10.13 32.19
C SER A 296 3.63 11.53 32.04
N ASN A 297 4.24 12.41 31.25
CA ASN A 297 3.75 13.75 30.94
C ASN A 297 2.76 13.80 29.74
N GLY A 298 2.31 12.64 29.25
CA GLY A 298 1.39 12.53 28.10
C GLY A 298 2.03 12.74 26.73
N THR A 299 3.35 12.98 26.65
CA THR A 299 4.04 13.10 25.36
C THR A 299 4.38 11.73 24.76
N LYS A 300 4.35 11.63 23.43
CA LYS A 300 4.70 10.41 22.71
C LYS A 300 6.19 10.35 22.43
N GLN A 301 6.82 9.24 22.80
CA GLN A 301 8.16 8.88 22.34
C GLN A 301 8.04 7.89 21.18
N TRP A 302 8.10 8.41 19.96
CA TRP A 302 8.05 7.59 18.75
C TRP A 302 9.33 6.78 18.57
N ASN A 303 9.18 5.61 17.96
CA ASN A 303 10.29 4.89 17.36
C ASN A 303 10.93 5.73 16.23
N PRO A 304 12.22 5.47 15.91
CA PRO A 304 12.89 6.12 14.80
C PRO A 304 12.09 6.03 13.49
N ASP A 305 12.26 7.01 12.59
CA ASP A 305 11.72 6.90 11.24
C ASP A 305 12.50 5.88 10.40
N TYR A 306 11.90 5.53 9.26
CA TYR A 306 12.63 4.95 8.14
C TYR A 306 13.83 5.82 7.75
N LYS A 307 14.96 5.18 7.46
CA LYS A 307 16.20 5.86 7.05
C LYS A 307 16.29 6.02 5.54
N ASP A 308 15.61 5.15 4.81
CA ASP A 308 15.59 5.12 3.35
C ASP A 308 14.18 4.81 2.84
N GLY A 309 13.18 5.59 3.29
CA GLY A 309 11.81 5.49 2.75
C GLY A 309 11.05 4.20 3.10
N GLY A 310 11.61 3.28 3.87
CA GLY A 310 10.90 2.11 4.37
C GLY A 310 10.78 0.96 3.37
N HIS A 311 11.71 0.83 2.42
CA HIS A 311 11.81 -0.42 1.66
C HIS A 311 12.13 -1.60 2.61
N TYR A 312 11.97 -2.85 2.18
CA TYR A 312 12.12 -4.01 3.08
C TYR A 312 13.48 -4.08 3.80
N TYR A 313 14.55 -3.69 3.07
CA TYR A 313 15.94 -3.65 3.52
C TYR A 313 16.36 -2.30 4.12
N ASP A 314 15.41 -1.44 4.53
CA ASP A 314 15.71 -0.12 5.09
C ASP A 314 16.72 -0.24 6.25
N PRO A 315 17.76 0.63 6.32
CA PRO A 315 18.77 0.57 7.37
C PRO A 315 18.24 0.73 8.81
N LEU A 316 16.95 1.07 8.98
CA LEU A 316 16.23 0.94 10.25
C LEU A 316 16.30 -0.49 10.78
N TYR A 317 16.08 -1.50 9.93
CA TYR A 317 15.91 -2.89 10.35
C TYR A 317 17.24 -3.64 10.57
N GLY A 318 18.37 -3.11 10.09
CA GLY A 318 19.68 -3.72 10.28
C GLY A 318 19.74 -5.17 9.78
N ASP A 319 20.03 -6.10 10.69
CA ASP A 319 20.12 -7.55 10.45
C ASP A 319 18.76 -8.28 10.52
N LYS A 320 17.65 -7.58 10.83
CA LYS A 320 16.29 -8.12 10.95
C LYS A 320 15.57 -8.18 9.60
N VAL A 321 16.23 -8.81 8.64
CA VAL A 321 15.78 -9.00 7.26
C VAL A 321 16.12 -10.41 6.79
N VAL A 322 15.31 -10.97 5.90
CA VAL A 322 15.65 -12.22 5.22
C VAL A 322 16.15 -11.90 3.82
N ARG A 323 17.34 -12.38 3.48
CA ARG A 323 17.85 -12.33 2.09
C ARG A 323 17.54 -13.64 1.40
N PHE A 324 16.94 -13.56 0.23
CA PHE A 324 16.59 -14.69 -0.61
C PHE A 324 16.86 -14.34 -2.07
N LYS A 325 17.10 -15.36 -2.89
CA LYS A 325 17.38 -15.18 -4.32
C LYS A 325 16.07 -14.88 -5.07
N GLY A 326 16.18 -14.19 -6.20
CA GLY A 326 15.12 -14.29 -7.21
C GLY A 326 15.03 -15.74 -7.71
N THR A 327 13.89 -16.09 -8.28
CA THR A 327 13.68 -17.43 -8.85
C THR A 327 13.75 -17.31 -10.37
N PRO A 328 14.93 -17.53 -10.98
CA PRO A 328 15.02 -17.58 -12.43
C PRO A 328 14.27 -18.80 -12.94
N ASN A 329 13.33 -18.61 -13.86
CA ASN A 329 12.58 -19.69 -14.51
C ASN A 329 12.86 -19.73 -16.01
N MET A 330 13.80 -18.94 -16.54
CA MET A 330 14.29 -19.11 -17.90
C MET A 330 15.09 -20.42 -17.99
N ASP A 331 14.76 -21.25 -18.98
CA ASP A 331 15.50 -22.49 -19.24
C ASP A 331 16.98 -22.16 -19.46
N PRO A 332 17.92 -22.75 -18.70
CA PRO A 332 19.34 -22.47 -18.85
C PRO A 332 19.90 -22.87 -20.22
N ASN A 333 19.17 -23.66 -21.01
CA ASN A 333 19.56 -24.11 -22.35
C ASN A 333 18.99 -23.24 -23.48
N TRP A 334 18.44 -22.07 -23.15
CA TRP A 334 17.84 -21.17 -24.13
C TRP A 334 18.80 -20.11 -24.66
#